data_AF-A0A956CCD5-F1
#
_entry.id   AF-A0A956CCD5-F1
#
_cell.length_a   1.000
_cell.length_b   1.000
_cell.length_c   1.000
_cell.angle_alpha   90.00
_cell.angle_beta   90.00
_cell.angle_gamma   90.00
#
_symmetry.space_group_name_H-M   'P 1'
#
loop_
_entity.id
_entity.type
_entity.pdbx_description
1 polymer ?
#
loop_
_entity_poly.entity_id
_entity_poly.type
_entity_poly.pdbx_seq_one_letter_code
_entity_poly.pdbx_strand_id
1 'polypeptide(L)'
;MSSFRVSVGVLLVLGACQQRESPASGSAPSATAPAPSSSTAVLGKTAVEPSASALKSAPPCEEDWDCKAQSGCKAVCTRTSATRMKYCQVEVVSSRVGDGPCIGNRLGVSTSRTFKDDVMATAVLCDVGADVYCDEDAGACARAKKVGEQCWLDSECGKDGECADHKCAVAASTGQSCKDRRCKIDSFCDDKNRCRKVKAIGADCSESKECESLSCTGKCVPKEEKTCSVRPPKSLP
;
A
#
# COMPACT_ATOMS: atom_id res chain seq x y z
N MET A 1 23.95 55.87 -15.67
CA MET A 1 24.04 56.28 -14.25
C MET A 1 22.64 56.48 -13.70
N SER A 2 22.13 55.55 -12.92
CA SER A 2 21.02 55.76 -11.97
C SER A 2 20.90 54.53 -11.10
N SER A 3 21.41 54.64 -9.87
CA SER A 3 21.35 53.60 -8.84
C SER A 3 20.07 53.80 -8.03
N PHE A 4 19.16 52.83 -8.07
CA PHE A 4 18.06 52.75 -7.10
C PHE A 4 18.48 51.83 -5.95
N ARG A 5 18.66 52.42 -4.76
CA ARG A 5 18.79 51.71 -3.49
C ARG A 5 17.41 51.59 -2.86
N VAL A 6 16.94 50.37 -2.62
CA VAL A 6 15.76 50.11 -1.78
C VAL A 6 16.24 49.55 -0.46
N SER A 7 15.92 50.25 0.63
CA SER A 7 16.28 49.89 2.00
C SER A 7 15.21 49.00 2.64
N VAL A 8 15.70 47.88 3.18
CA VAL A 8 15.35 47.15 4.41
C VAL A 8 14.08 47.57 5.18
N GLY A 9 13.21 46.58 5.41
CA GLY A 9 12.28 46.55 6.54
C GLY A 9 12.27 45.14 7.15
N VAL A 10 13.13 44.88 8.14
CA VAL A 10 13.12 43.66 8.95
C VAL A 10 12.19 43.91 10.14
N LEU A 11 11.04 43.23 10.18
CA LEU A 11 10.18 43.20 11.37
C LEU A 11 10.62 42.02 12.26
N LEU A 12 11.34 42.35 13.33
CA LEU A 12 11.70 41.44 14.42
C LEU A 12 10.55 41.44 15.43
N VAL A 13 9.79 40.35 15.51
CA VAL A 13 8.79 40.13 16.56
C VAL A 13 9.44 39.30 17.67
N LEU A 14 9.91 39.99 18.71
CA LEU A 14 10.32 39.40 19.98
C LEU A 14 9.07 39.19 20.85
N GLY A 15 8.59 37.95 20.91
CA GLY A 15 7.59 37.52 21.88
C GLY A 15 8.25 36.87 23.10
N ALA A 16 8.33 37.61 24.20
CA ALA A 16 8.73 37.11 25.52
C ALA A 16 7.52 37.13 26.46
N CYS A 17 7.21 36.00 27.09
CA CYS A 17 6.45 35.77 28.34
C CYS A 17 6.23 34.24 28.42
N GLN A 18 6.36 33.50 29.51
CA GLN A 18 6.61 33.79 30.92
C GLN A 18 7.11 32.47 31.54
N GLN A 19 8.12 32.52 32.39
CA GLN A 19 8.49 31.42 33.28
C GLN A 19 7.39 31.20 34.33
N ARG A 20 7.06 29.93 34.59
CA ARG A 20 6.49 29.47 35.86
C ARG A 20 7.32 28.29 36.36
N GLU A 21 8.23 28.61 37.27
CA GLU A 21 8.62 27.74 38.39
C GLU A 21 7.48 27.86 39.44
N SER A 22 7.14 26.94 40.35
CA SER A 22 7.90 25.96 41.14
C SER A 22 6.90 24.87 41.66
N PRO A 23 7.10 24.24 42.84
CA PRO A 23 7.76 22.94 43.04
C PRO A 23 6.80 21.88 43.66
N ALA A 24 7.20 20.60 43.67
CA ALA A 24 6.93 19.68 44.79
C ALA A 24 7.60 18.32 44.53
N SER A 25 8.69 18.10 45.26
CA SER A 25 9.23 16.78 45.53
C SER A 25 8.23 16.02 46.41
N GLY A 26 7.71 14.90 45.89
CA GLY A 26 6.84 13.97 46.61
C GLY A 26 7.42 12.57 46.47
N SER A 27 8.06 12.08 47.52
CA SER A 27 8.57 10.71 47.62
C SER A 27 7.50 9.75 48.16
N ALA A 28 7.59 8.50 47.67
CA ALA A 28 7.00 7.24 48.17
C ALA A 28 5.55 6.89 47.77
N PRO A 29 5.16 5.58 47.76
CA PRO A 29 5.93 4.36 47.99
C PRO A 29 5.91 3.37 46.80
N SER A 30 6.87 2.43 46.82
CA SER A 30 6.86 1.20 46.03
C SER A 30 5.57 0.42 46.24
N ALA A 31 4.75 0.32 45.19
CA ALA A 31 3.73 -0.70 45.07
C ALA A 31 4.29 -1.86 44.24
N THR A 32 4.50 -2.99 44.90
CA THR A 32 4.77 -4.29 44.27
C THR A 32 3.63 -4.62 43.32
N ALA A 33 3.88 -4.51 42.01
CA ALA A 33 2.93 -4.97 41.00
C ALA A 33 2.86 -6.51 41.04
N PRO A 34 1.66 -7.11 41.05
CA PRO A 34 1.51 -8.55 40.91
C PRO A 34 2.02 -9.01 39.54
N ALA A 35 2.67 -10.18 39.53
CA ALA A 35 3.18 -10.84 38.34
C ALA A 35 2.12 -10.91 37.23
N PRO A 36 2.45 -10.62 35.97
CA PRO A 36 1.54 -10.88 34.87
C PRO A 36 1.40 -12.40 34.72
N SER A 37 0.22 -12.92 35.06
CA SER A 37 -0.18 -14.27 34.70
C SER A 37 -0.12 -14.42 33.18
N SER A 38 0.77 -15.28 32.72
CA SER A 38 0.83 -15.80 31.36
C SER A 38 -0.46 -16.56 31.04
N SER A 39 -1.50 -15.83 30.65
CA SER A 39 -2.65 -16.43 29.97
C SER A 39 -2.27 -16.57 28.51
N THR A 40 -1.81 -17.77 28.16
CA THR A 40 -1.72 -18.29 26.80
C THR A 40 -3.15 -18.35 26.24
N ALA A 41 -3.65 -17.20 25.77
CA ALA A 41 -4.84 -17.16 24.94
C ALA A 41 -4.43 -17.74 23.59
N VAL A 42 -4.65 -19.05 23.45
CA VAL A 42 -4.70 -19.74 22.17
C VAL A 42 -5.93 -19.18 21.44
N LEU A 43 -5.75 -17.99 20.84
CA LEU A 43 -6.66 -17.47 19.84
C LEU A 43 -6.51 -18.40 18.66
N GLY A 44 -7.40 -19.40 18.60
CA GLY A 44 -7.69 -20.16 17.41
C GLY A 44 -8.12 -19.18 16.32
N LYS A 45 -7.15 -18.63 15.60
CA LYS A 45 -7.33 -18.22 14.21
C LYS A 45 -7.71 -19.50 13.48
N THR A 46 -9.01 -19.77 13.37
CA THR A 46 -9.53 -20.49 12.21
C THR A 46 -9.04 -19.70 11.01
N ALA A 47 -7.93 -20.13 10.44
CA ALA A 47 -7.57 -19.77 9.08
C ALA A 47 -8.81 -20.11 8.26
N VAL A 48 -9.49 -19.06 7.79
CA VAL A 48 -10.54 -19.22 6.80
C VAL A 48 -9.80 -19.75 5.60
N GLU A 49 -9.88 -21.06 5.39
CA GLU A 49 -9.36 -21.70 4.19
C GLU A 49 -10.09 -21.02 3.02
N PRO A 50 -9.40 -20.27 2.15
CA PRO A 50 -10.03 -19.66 1.00
C PRO A 50 -10.62 -20.80 0.19
N SER A 51 -11.95 -20.85 0.15
CA SER A 51 -12.69 -21.95 -0.46
C SER A 51 -12.25 -22.12 -1.92
N ALA A 52 -11.37 -23.10 -2.14
CA ALA A 52 -10.63 -23.35 -3.37
C ALA A 52 -11.51 -23.95 -4.49
N SER A 53 -12.79 -24.21 -4.20
CA SER A 53 -13.65 -25.08 -5.02
C SER A 53 -14.23 -24.44 -6.28
N ALA A 54 -13.71 -23.31 -6.78
CA ALA A 54 -14.17 -22.73 -8.04
C ALA A 54 -13.04 -22.13 -8.92
N LEU A 55 -11.81 -22.60 -8.76
CA LEU A 55 -10.73 -22.34 -9.72
C LEU A 55 -10.95 -23.22 -10.97
N LYS A 56 -11.89 -22.83 -11.84
CA LYS A 56 -11.82 -23.25 -13.25
C LYS A 56 -10.46 -22.78 -13.75
N SER A 57 -9.62 -23.71 -14.21
CA SER A 57 -8.32 -23.39 -14.81
C SER A 57 -8.46 -22.19 -15.75
N ALA A 58 -7.65 -21.16 -15.54
CA ALA A 58 -7.63 -19.99 -16.42
C ALA A 58 -7.42 -20.43 -17.88
N PRO A 59 -8.13 -19.85 -18.86
CA PRO A 59 -7.88 -20.14 -20.26
C PRO A 59 -6.47 -19.65 -20.65
N PRO A 60 -5.76 -20.34 -21.55
CA PRO A 60 -4.50 -19.86 -22.08
C PRO A 60 -4.71 -18.57 -22.89
N CYS A 61 -3.66 -17.76 -22.99
CA CYS A 61 -3.64 -16.51 -23.76
C CYS A 61 -2.24 -16.25 -24.31
N GLU A 62 -2.12 -15.37 -25.29
CA GLU A 62 -0.82 -14.83 -25.72
C GLU A 62 -0.65 -13.39 -25.23
N GLU A 63 -1.72 -12.60 -25.24
CA GLU A 63 -1.69 -11.18 -24.88
C GLU A 63 -2.89 -10.80 -24.01
N ASP A 64 -2.83 -9.64 -23.33
CA ASP A 64 -3.90 -9.18 -22.43
C ASP A 64 -5.27 -9.06 -23.13
N TRP A 65 -5.29 -8.75 -24.43
CA TRP A 65 -6.52 -8.61 -25.20
C TRP A 65 -7.21 -9.94 -25.52
N ASP A 66 -6.52 -11.08 -25.39
CA ASP A 66 -7.14 -12.42 -25.46
C ASP A 66 -8.04 -12.67 -24.25
N CYS A 67 -7.76 -11.98 -23.14
CA CYS A 67 -8.45 -12.16 -21.88
C CYS A 67 -9.73 -11.35 -21.83
N LYS A 68 -10.84 -12.02 -22.16
CA LYS A 68 -12.18 -11.46 -21.98
C LYS A 68 -12.38 -11.06 -20.53
N ALA A 69 -12.74 -9.79 -20.31
CA ALA A 69 -13.18 -9.31 -19.01
C ALA A 69 -14.30 -10.22 -18.47
N GLN A 70 -14.08 -10.85 -17.32
CA GLN A 70 -15.08 -11.70 -16.70
C GLN A 70 -15.92 -10.84 -15.76
N SER A 71 -17.23 -10.78 -15.92
CA SER A 71 -18.11 -10.03 -14.99
C SER A 71 -17.72 -8.54 -14.80
N GLY A 72 -17.00 -7.96 -15.76
CA GLY A 72 -16.45 -6.60 -15.68
C GLY A 72 -15.11 -6.48 -14.97
N CYS A 73 -14.52 -7.56 -14.46
CA CYS A 73 -13.18 -7.54 -13.89
C CYS A 73 -12.13 -7.37 -14.99
N LYS A 74 -11.05 -6.66 -14.67
CA LYS A 74 -9.82 -6.70 -15.48
C LYS A 74 -9.25 -8.12 -15.45
N ALA A 75 -9.06 -8.70 -16.63
CA ALA A 75 -8.32 -9.92 -16.81
C ALA A 75 -7.00 -9.58 -17.53
N VAL A 76 -5.91 -10.18 -17.07
CA VAL A 76 -4.55 -9.98 -17.62
C VAL A 76 -3.98 -11.31 -18.05
N CYS A 77 -3.15 -11.29 -19.08
CA CYS A 77 -2.47 -12.46 -19.58
C CYS A 77 -1.16 -12.66 -18.82
N THR A 78 -1.20 -13.43 -17.74
CA THR A 78 -0.04 -13.62 -16.86
C THR A 78 0.74 -14.85 -17.25
N ARG A 79 2.05 -14.70 -17.42
CA ARG A 79 2.97 -15.83 -17.63
C ARG A 79 3.22 -16.56 -16.32
N THR A 80 2.96 -17.87 -16.29
CA THR A 80 3.36 -18.71 -15.17
C THR A 80 4.80 -19.18 -15.35
N SER A 81 5.60 -19.06 -14.31
CA SER A 81 6.98 -19.53 -14.26
C SER A 81 7.10 -21.04 -14.39
N ALA A 82 6.13 -21.79 -13.83
CA ALA A 82 6.14 -23.25 -13.79
C ALA A 82 6.04 -23.87 -15.19
N THR A 83 5.09 -23.40 -16.00
CA THR A 83 4.81 -24.00 -17.32
C THR A 83 5.38 -23.18 -18.48
N ARG A 84 5.88 -21.97 -18.21
CA ARG A 84 6.21 -20.92 -19.20
C ARG A 84 5.03 -20.50 -20.10
N MET A 85 3.84 -21.08 -19.89
CA MET A 85 2.61 -20.73 -20.59
C MET A 85 1.93 -19.55 -19.89
N LYS A 86 1.20 -18.77 -20.68
CA LYS A 86 0.43 -17.62 -20.24
C LYS A 86 -1.05 -18.00 -20.11
N TYR A 87 -1.71 -17.47 -19.08
CA TYR A 87 -3.12 -17.72 -18.82
C TYR A 87 -3.83 -16.43 -18.38
N CYS A 88 -5.12 -16.35 -18.69
CA CYS A 88 -5.94 -15.23 -18.29
C CYS A 88 -6.29 -15.28 -16.81
N GLN A 89 -5.70 -14.36 -16.07
CA GLN A 89 -5.92 -14.22 -14.64
C GLN A 89 -6.78 -12.98 -14.37
N VAL A 90 -7.82 -13.15 -13.56
CA VAL A 90 -8.64 -12.04 -13.10
C VAL A 90 -7.95 -11.37 -11.91
N GLU A 91 -7.66 -10.08 -12.01
CA GLU A 91 -7.08 -9.31 -10.89
C GLU A 91 -8.20 -8.75 -10.00
N VAL A 92 -8.10 -8.98 -8.70
CA VAL A 92 -9.02 -8.47 -7.69
C VAL A 92 -8.25 -7.69 -6.66
N VAL A 93 -8.63 -6.44 -6.43
CA VAL A 93 -8.08 -5.66 -5.33
C VAL A 93 -8.82 -6.00 -4.03
N SER A 94 -8.10 -6.37 -2.97
CA SER A 94 -8.66 -6.60 -1.65
C SER A 94 -8.07 -5.69 -0.58
N SER A 95 -8.94 -5.15 0.27
CA SER A 95 -8.60 -4.41 1.48
C SER A 95 -8.68 -5.25 2.76
N ARG A 96 -8.86 -6.58 2.63
CA ARG A 96 -9.10 -7.48 3.77
C ARG A 96 -7.88 -8.31 4.11
N VAL A 97 -7.58 -8.39 5.39
CA VAL A 97 -6.53 -9.29 5.92
C VAL A 97 -7.01 -10.74 5.79
N GLY A 98 -6.14 -11.61 5.27
CA GLY A 98 -6.39 -13.03 5.05
C GLY A 98 -6.81 -13.38 3.61
N ASP A 99 -7.17 -12.40 2.78
CA ASP A 99 -7.53 -12.68 1.39
C ASP A 99 -6.29 -13.13 0.60
N GLY A 100 -6.38 -14.29 -0.07
CA GLY A 100 -5.31 -14.87 -0.86
C GLY A 100 -5.85 -15.87 -1.88
N PRO A 101 -5.05 -16.35 -2.84
CA PRO A 101 -3.61 -16.06 -3.06
C PRO A 101 -3.35 -14.58 -3.41
N CYS A 102 -2.50 -13.90 -2.64
CA CYS A 102 -2.07 -12.56 -3.02
C CYS A 102 -0.86 -12.61 -3.97
N ILE A 103 -0.83 -11.71 -4.95
CA ILE A 103 0.20 -11.64 -6.00
C ILE A 103 1.00 -10.33 -5.95
N GLY A 104 0.69 -9.43 -5.02
CA GLY A 104 1.28 -8.12 -4.91
C GLY A 104 0.29 -7.09 -4.42
N ASN A 105 0.54 -5.83 -4.76
CA ASN A 105 -0.23 -4.68 -4.27
C ASN A 105 -0.86 -3.88 -5.40
N ARG A 106 -1.98 -3.22 -5.12
CA ARG A 106 -2.75 -2.40 -6.08
C ARG A 106 -1.92 -1.37 -6.85
N LEU A 107 -0.84 -0.85 -6.26
CA LEU A 107 0.00 0.21 -6.84
C LEU A 107 0.91 -0.27 -7.99
N GLY A 108 0.76 -1.50 -8.48
CA GLY A 108 1.51 -2.01 -9.63
C GLY A 108 2.95 -2.41 -9.30
N VAL A 109 3.31 -2.46 -8.01
CA VAL A 109 4.47 -3.23 -7.57
C VAL A 109 4.03 -4.69 -7.55
N SER A 110 4.07 -5.31 -8.73
CA SER A 110 3.94 -6.75 -8.87
C SER A 110 5.10 -7.34 -8.08
N THR A 111 4.81 -8.04 -6.99
CA THR A 111 5.85 -8.87 -6.42
C THR A 111 6.00 -10.04 -7.38
N SER A 112 7.23 -10.37 -7.77
CA SER A 112 7.50 -11.41 -8.75
C SER A 112 7.26 -12.79 -8.14
N ARG A 113 6.01 -13.06 -7.73
CA ARG A 113 5.62 -14.39 -7.31
C ARG A 113 5.48 -15.27 -8.53
N THR A 114 6.54 -16.04 -8.72
CA THR A 114 6.55 -17.33 -9.38
C THR A 114 5.60 -18.23 -8.60
N PHE A 115 4.30 -18.24 -8.94
CA PHE A 115 3.38 -19.27 -8.42
C PHE A 115 3.94 -20.62 -8.83
N LYS A 116 4.36 -21.38 -7.82
CA LYS A 116 5.27 -22.50 -8.04
C LYS A 116 4.61 -23.59 -8.87
N ASP A 117 3.30 -23.82 -8.72
CA ASP A 117 2.67 -24.97 -9.39
C ASP A 117 1.19 -24.79 -9.80
N ASP A 118 0.49 -23.70 -9.43
CA ASP A 118 -0.95 -23.54 -9.72
C ASP A 118 -1.28 -22.33 -10.60
N VAL A 119 -1.96 -22.59 -11.72
CA VAL A 119 -2.56 -21.57 -12.59
C VAL A 119 -3.83 -21.05 -11.91
N MET A 120 -3.70 -19.94 -11.17
CA MET A 120 -4.83 -19.39 -10.42
C MET A 120 -5.67 -18.47 -11.32
N ALA A 121 -6.96 -18.78 -11.48
CA ALA A 121 -7.88 -17.95 -12.27
C ALA A 121 -8.12 -16.57 -11.66
N THR A 122 -7.82 -16.39 -10.37
CA THR A 122 -7.93 -15.11 -9.66
C THR A 122 -6.62 -14.79 -8.95
N ALA A 123 -6.17 -13.55 -9.11
CA ALA A 123 -5.06 -12.93 -8.40
C ALA A 123 -5.59 -11.89 -7.43
N VAL A 124 -5.19 -11.96 -6.16
CA VAL A 124 -5.50 -10.91 -5.20
C VAL A 124 -4.36 -9.87 -5.17
N LEU A 125 -4.68 -8.61 -5.42
CA LEU A 125 -3.82 -7.45 -5.21
C LEU A 125 -4.22 -6.77 -3.90
N CYS A 126 -3.33 -6.70 -2.92
CA CYS A 126 -3.66 -6.08 -1.64
C CYS A 126 -3.68 -4.55 -1.76
N ASP A 127 -4.69 -3.92 -1.16
CA ASP A 127 -4.87 -2.48 -1.18
C ASP A 127 -4.04 -1.80 -0.09
N VAL A 128 -2.85 -1.35 -0.47
CA VAL A 128 -1.95 -0.59 0.43
C VAL A 128 -2.62 0.68 0.94
N GLY A 129 -3.58 1.28 0.20
CA GLY A 129 -4.38 2.42 0.65
C GLY A 129 -5.31 2.10 1.81
N ALA A 130 -5.64 0.81 2.00
CA ALA A 130 -6.38 0.28 3.14
C ALA A 130 -5.46 -0.32 4.23
N ASP A 131 -4.16 0.01 4.19
CA ASP A 131 -3.14 -0.49 5.12
C ASP A 131 -3.08 -2.03 5.16
N VAL A 132 -3.20 -2.66 3.99
CA VAL A 132 -2.91 -4.08 3.78
C VAL A 132 -1.85 -4.27 2.68
N TYR A 133 -1.01 -5.28 2.84
CA TYR A 133 0.04 -5.63 1.88
C TYR A 133 0.02 -7.12 1.60
N CYS A 134 0.56 -7.56 0.46
CA CYS A 134 0.73 -8.99 0.20
C CYS A 134 1.89 -9.55 1.02
N ASP A 135 1.57 -10.33 2.07
CA ASP A 135 2.56 -11.13 2.79
C ASP A 135 2.89 -12.32 1.93
N GLU A 136 4.08 -12.29 1.34
CA GLU A 136 4.55 -13.35 0.48
C GLU A 136 4.60 -14.66 1.27
N ASP A 137 5.26 -14.71 2.41
CA ASP A 137 5.41 -15.96 3.17
C ASP A 137 4.06 -16.62 3.48
N ALA A 138 3.05 -15.82 3.85
CA ALA A 138 1.68 -16.31 4.07
C ALA A 138 0.85 -16.55 2.80
N GLY A 139 1.23 -15.95 1.66
CA GLY A 139 0.47 -15.99 0.41
C GLY A 139 -0.88 -15.26 0.49
N ALA A 140 -1.04 -14.32 1.42
CA ALA A 140 -2.30 -13.64 1.69
C ALA A 140 -2.07 -12.18 2.08
N CYS A 141 -3.12 -11.35 1.96
CA CYS A 141 -3.07 -9.97 2.41
C CYS A 141 -2.89 -9.92 3.93
N ALA A 142 -1.86 -9.24 4.40
CA ALA A 142 -1.59 -8.96 5.81
C ALA A 142 -1.80 -7.48 6.12
N ARG A 143 -1.93 -7.15 7.40
CA ARG A 143 -2.01 -5.76 7.85
C ARG A 143 -0.64 -5.10 7.72
N ALA A 144 -0.58 -3.89 7.19
CA ALA A 144 0.63 -3.09 7.16
C ALA A 144 1.25 -2.91 8.55
N LYS A 145 2.57 -2.96 8.57
CA LYS A 145 3.43 -2.73 9.71
C LYS A 145 3.44 -1.25 10.06
N LYS A 146 3.51 -0.98 11.36
CA LYS A 146 3.54 0.38 11.93
C LYS A 146 4.95 0.95 11.86
N VAL A 147 5.03 2.28 11.93
CA VAL A 147 6.31 3.00 12.05
C VAL A 147 7.14 2.41 13.20
N GLY A 148 8.40 2.08 12.91
CA GLY A 148 9.35 1.46 13.83
C GLY A 148 9.42 -0.08 13.77
N GLU A 149 8.42 -0.75 13.18
CA GLU A 149 8.45 -2.20 12.99
C GLU A 149 9.39 -2.60 11.85
N GLN A 150 9.96 -3.80 11.94
CA GLN A 150 10.92 -4.29 10.95
C GLN A 150 10.24 -4.56 9.60
N CYS A 151 10.84 -4.11 8.51
CA CYS A 151 10.34 -4.32 7.15
C CYS A 151 11.46 -4.72 6.19
N TRP A 152 11.07 -5.26 5.03
CA TRP A 152 11.96 -5.54 3.90
C TRP A 152 11.56 -4.77 2.64
N LEU A 153 10.26 -4.51 2.48
CA LEU A 153 9.69 -3.82 1.33
C LEU A 153 8.85 -2.63 1.78
N ASP A 154 8.84 -1.55 0.99
CA ASP A 154 8.02 -0.37 1.25
C ASP A 154 6.53 -0.68 1.40
N SER A 155 6.03 -1.70 0.69
CA SER A 155 4.63 -2.09 0.76
C SER A 155 4.21 -2.57 2.14
N GLU A 156 5.14 -3.10 2.94
CA GLU A 156 4.85 -3.55 4.30
C GLU A 156 4.46 -2.38 5.21
N CYS A 157 4.88 -1.16 4.89
CA CYS A 157 4.73 0.01 5.77
C CYS A 157 3.44 0.81 5.52
N GLY A 158 2.52 0.27 4.72
CA GLY A 158 1.20 0.86 4.48
C GLY A 158 1.24 2.10 3.58
N LYS A 159 0.17 2.88 3.61
CA LYS A 159 -0.02 3.99 2.66
C LYS A 159 0.85 5.22 2.94
N ASP A 160 1.19 5.42 4.21
CA ASP A 160 1.91 6.60 4.72
C ASP A 160 3.35 6.26 5.11
N GLY A 161 3.79 5.03 4.84
CA GLY A 161 5.10 4.54 5.24
C GLY A 161 5.99 4.10 4.08
N GLU A 162 7.28 3.99 4.40
CA GLU A 162 8.32 3.44 3.55
C GLU A 162 9.23 2.54 4.40
N CYS A 163 9.95 1.63 3.77
CA CYS A 163 10.93 0.80 4.45
C CYS A 163 12.31 1.45 4.36
N ALA A 164 12.73 2.12 5.45
CA ALA A 164 14.02 2.78 5.55
C ALA A 164 14.85 2.11 6.65
N ASP A 165 16.08 1.73 6.33
CA ASP A 165 17.00 1.05 7.27
C ASP A 165 16.35 -0.18 7.95
N HIS A 166 15.64 -0.98 7.17
CA HIS A 166 14.88 -2.17 7.62
C HIS A 166 13.79 -1.88 8.66
N LYS A 167 13.32 -0.64 8.77
CA LYS A 167 12.20 -0.26 9.64
C LYS A 167 11.20 0.59 8.89
N CYS A 168 9.94 0.43 9.22
CA CYS A 168 8.92 1.30 8.68
C CYS A 168 9.13 2.72 9.20
N ALA A 169 9.31 3.66 8.28
CA ALA A 169 9.41 5.09 8.53
C ALA A 169 8.24 5.81 7.87
N VAL A 170 7.99 7.07 8.26
CA VAL A 170 6.96 7.90 7.63
C VAL A 170 7.43 8.31 6.25
N ALA A 171 6.68 8.02 5.19
CA ALA A 171 7.03 8.39 3.81
C ALA A 171 7.14 9.91 3.60
N ALA A 172 7.85 10.32 2.54
CA ALA A 172 8.00 11.72 2.17
C ALA A 172 6.63 12.35 1.83
N SER A 173 6.30 13.45 2.50
CA SER A 173 5.07 14.20 2.28
C SER A 173 5.16 15.09 1.03
N THR A 174 4.03 15.56 0.53
CA THR A 174 4.00 16.50 -0.60
C THR A 174 4.95 17.67 -0.38
N GLY A 175 5.70 17.99 -1.42
CA GLY A 175 6.71 19.02 -1.42
C GLY A 175 8.05 18.57 -0.86
N GLN A 176 8.22 17.40 -0.24
CA GLN A 176 9.53 16.91 0.23
C GLN A 176 10.33 16.22 -0.88
N SER A 177 11.62 15.97 -0.64
CA SER A 177 12.47 15.21 -1.56
C SER A 177 12.08 13.74 -1.57
N CYS A 178 12.00 13.14 -2.75
CA CYS A 178 11.80 11.69 -2.97
C CYS A 178 12.99 11.03 -3.66
N LYS A 179 14.17 11.67 -3.61
CA LYS A 179 15.40 11.12 -4.22
C LYS A 179 15.76 9.74 -3.66
N ASP A 180 15.67 9.59 -2.34
CA ASP A 180 16.05 8.38 -1.60
C ASP A 180 14.87 7.84 -0.77
N ARG A 181 13.66 8.32 -1.08
CA ARG A 181 12.46 8.13 -0.24
C ARG A 181 11.23 7.96 -1.09
N ARG A 182 10.33 7.10 -0.66
CA ARG A 182 9.00 6.96 -1.26
C ARG A 182 8.10 8.11 -0.83
N CYS A 183 7.28 8.60 -1.75
CA CYS A 183 6.19 9.53 -1.42
C CYS A 183 5.01 8.80 -0.77
N LYS A 184 4.25 9.50 0.07
CA LYS A 184 2.93 9.03 0.53
C LYS A 184 2.03 8.63 -0.64
N ILE A 185 1.06 7.75 -0.41
CA ILE A 185 0.18 7.20 -1.47
C ILE A 185 -0.58 8.28 -2.27
N ASP A 186 -0.85 9.43 -1.64
CA ASP A 186 -1.53 10.58 -2.25
C ASP A 186 -0.58 11.51 -3.02
N SER A 187 0.66 11.05 -3.24
CA SER A 187 1.72 11.81 -3.87
C SER A 187 2.56 10.93 -4.80
N PHE A 188 3.12 11.52 -5.84
CA PHE A 188 4.07 10.88 -6.76
C PHE A 188 5.40 11.64 -6.78
N CYS A 189 6.49 10.96 -7.14
CA CYS A 189 7.80 11.59 -7.29
C CYS A 189 7.92 12.20 -8.69
N ASP A 190 8.07 13.53 -8.78
CA ASP A 190 8.29 14.23 -10.05
C ASP A 190 9.76 14.14 -10.53
N ASP A 191 10.02 14.56 -11.77
CA ASP A 191 11.36 14.54 -12.38
C ASP A 191 12.38 15.43 -11.64
N LYS A 192 11.91 16.32 -10.75
CA LYS A 192 12.74 17.17 -9.90
C LYS A 192 13.00 16.52 -8.53
N ASN A 193 12.68 15.24 -8.39
CA ASN A 193 12.76 14.46 -7.14
C ASN A 193 11.97 15.12 -6.00
N ARG A 194 10.79 15.67 -6.29
CA ARG A 194 9.86 16.21 -5.28
C ARG A 194 8.55 15.45 -5.30
N CYS A 195 8.05 15.13 -4.10
CA CYS A 195 6.71 14.60 -3.97
C CYS A 195 5.69 15.65 -4.40
N ARG A 196 4.84 15.32 -5.37
CA ARG A 196 3.72 16.14 -5.83
C ARG A 196 2.43 15.41 -5.53
N LYS A 197 1.39 16.16 -5.18
CA LYS A 197 0.07 15.57 -5.00
C LYS A 197 -0.37 14.91 -6.30
N VAL A 198 -0.96 13.73 -6.21
CA VAL A 198 -1.62 13.11 -7.36
C VAL A 198 -2.76 14.00 -7.88
N LYS A 199 -3.03 13.87 -9.17
CA LYS A 199 -3.99 14.66 -9.93
C LYS A 199 -5.33 13.94 -9.95
N ALA A 200 -6.40 14.72 -9.82
CA ALA A 200 -7.77 14.21 -9.90
C ALA A 200 -8.13 13.77 -11.33
N ILE A 201 -9.19 12.97 -11.45
CA ILE A 201 -9.77 12.56 -12.73
C ILE A 201 -10.09 13.80 -13.60
N GLY A 202 -9.73 13.75 -14.88
CA GLY A 202 -9.89 14.81 -15.88
C GLY A 202 -8.67 15.72 -16.04
N ALA A 203 -7.76 15.76 -15.07
CA ALA A 203 -6.53 16.55 -15.14
C ALA A 203 -5.55 15.97 -16.17
N ASP A 204 -4.75 16.82 -16.82
CA ASP A 204 -3.71 16.38 -17.76
C ASP A 204 -2.60 15.61 -17.03
N CYS A 205 -2.14 14.52 -17.63
CA CYS A 205 -1.08 13.66 -17.09
C CYS A 205 -0.17 13.16 -18.21
N SER A 206 1.08 12.90 -17.87
CA SER A 206 2.03 12.22 -18.76
C SER A 206 2.21 10.76 -18.37
N GLU A 207 2.16 10.48 -17.07
CA GLU A 207 2.29 9.14 -16.52
C GLU A 207 1.12 8.75 -15.62
N SER A 208 0.79 7.46 -15.58
CA SER A 208 -0.26 6.91 -14.72
C SER A 208 -0.06 7.22 -13.25
N LYS A 209 1.19 7.24 -12.76
CA LYS A 209 1.51 7.54 -11.35
C LYS A 209 1.10 8.95 -10.92
N GLU A 210 0.91 9.86 -11.87
CA GLU A 210 0.47 11.22 -11.58
C GLU A 210 -1.00 11.29 -11.17
N CYS A 211 -1.79 10.25 -11.43
CA CYS A 211 -3.25 10.27 -11.24
C CYS A 211 -3.67 9.53 -9.98
N GLU A 212 -4.67 10.05 -9.27
CA GLU A 212 -5.32 9.37 -8.13
C GLU A 212 -5.83 7.96 -8.50
N SER A 213 -6.25 7.81 -9.76
CA SER A 213 -6.72 6.55 -10.34
C SER A 213 -5.60 5.60 -10.77
N LEU A 214 -4.35 6.05 -10.80
CA LEU A 214 -3.22 5.32 -11.40
C LEU A 214 -3.44 4.99 -12.89
N SER A 215 -4.21 5.81 -13.61
CA SER A 215 -4.51 5.60 -15.02
C SER A 215 -4.46 6.91 -15.80
N CYS A 216 -3.60 6.95 -16.81
CA CYS A 216 -3.37 8.12 -17.65
C CYS A 216 -3.50 7.77 -19.13
N THR A 217 -4.36 8.49 -19.86
CA THR A 217 -4.49 8.43 -21.33
C THR A 217 -4.34 9.82 -21.95
N GLY A 218 -3.36 10.59 -21.45
CA GLY A 218 -3.22 12.04 -21.67
C GLY A 218 -4.02 12.88 -20.67
N LYS A 219 -5.07 12.29 -20.09
CA LYS A 219 -5.77 12.79 -18.90
C LYS A 219 -5.93 11.67 -17.88
N CYS A 220 -6.02 12.04 -16.62
CA CYS A 220 -6.34 11.12 -15.55
C CYS A 220 -7.76 10.60 -15.79
N VAL A 221 -7.90 9.32 -16.08
CA VAL A 221 -9.20 8.70 -16.29
C VAL A 221 -9.60 7.94 -15.03
N PRO A 222 -10.90 7.71 -14.79
CA PRO A 222 -11.29 6.74 -13.76
C PRO A 222 -10.53 5.45 -14.01
N LYS A 223 -9.99 4.84 -12.96
CA LYS A 223 -9.52 3.47 -13.10
C LYS A 223 -10.76 2.68 -13.48
N GLU A 224 -10.72 1.89 -14.55
CA GLU A 224 -11.79 0.94 -14.89
C GLU A 224 -11.78 -0.20 -13.85
N GLU A 225 -11.94 0.16 -12.59
CA GLU A 225 -12.12 -0.73 -11.46
C GLU A 225 -13.61 -1.01 -11.36
N LYS A 226 -14.09 -1.93 -12.19
CA LYS A 226 -15.04 -2.89 -11.65
C LYS A 226 -14.21 -3.85 -10.81
N THR A 227 -13.88 -3.41 -9.59
CA THR A 227 -13.23 -4.25 -8.59
C THR A 227 -14.18 -5.39 -8.32
N CYS A 228 -13.85 -6.56 -8.84
CA CYS A 228 -14.65 -7.72 -8.59
C CYS A 228 -14.45 -8.15 -7.16
N SER A 229 -15.41 -7.81 -6.30
CA SER A 229 -15.47 -8.43 -4.99
C SER A 229 -15.69 -9.92 -5.20
N VAL A 230 -14.66 -10.73 -4.93
CA VAL A 230 -14.84 -12.15 -4.73
C VAL A 230 -15.71 -12.26 -3.49
N ARG A 231 -16.99 -12.57 -3.67
CA ARG A 231 -17.82 -12.95 -2.53
C ARG A 231 -17.24 -14.27 -2.04
N PRO A 232 -16.76 -14.37 -0.78
CA PRO A 232 -16.35 -15.66 -0.27
C PRO A 232 -17.53 -16.61 -0.42
N PRO A 233 -17.30 -17.88 -0.81
CA PRO A 233 -18.36 -18.88 -0.78
C PRO A 233 -19.01 -18.83 0.59
N LYS A 234 -20.35 -18.70 0.65
CA LYS A 234 -21.05 -18.81 1.92
C LYS A 234 -20.60 -20.13 2.53
N SER A 235 -19.99 -20.07 3.71
CA SER A 235 -19.75 -21.25 4.52
C SER A 235 -21.09 -21.99 4.63
N LEU A 236 -21.14 -23.19 4.06
CA LEU A 236 -22.29 -24.07 4.22
C LEU A 236 -22.39 -24.39 5.72
N PRO A 237 -23.57 -24.24 6.34
CA PRO A 237 -23.78 -24.53 7.75
C PRO A 237 -23.59 -26.01 8.09
#